data_AF-A0A383RSD1-F1
#
_entry.id   AF-A0A383RSD1-F1
#
_cell.length_a   1.000
_cell.length_b   1.000
_cell.length_c   1.000
_cell.angle_alpha   90.00
_cell.angle_beta   90.00
_cell.angle_gamma   90.00
#
_symmetry.space_group_name_H-M   'P 1'
#
loop_
_entity.id
_entity.type
_entity.pdbx_description
1 polymer ?
#
loop_
_entity_poly.entity_id
_entity_poly.type
_entity_poly.pdbx_seq_one_letter_code
_entity_poly.pdbx_strand_id
1 'polypeptide(L)'
;MSILAEFKALEAQLAEQLKQLDALKNDDGLKREIEFESKLRNLLAEYGFSLREVKLILDPHTKAERAAPVAQKQRRERQIKQYKNPHNGEIIETKGGNHKLLKEWKSQYGADTVESWLQ
;
A
#
# COMPACT_ATOMS: atom_id res chain seq x y z
N MET A 1 -28.63 -13.25 8.93
CA MET A 1 -28.94 -14.39 8.04
C MET A 1 -28.24 -15.63 8.60
N SER A 2 -28.50 -16.83 8.07
CA SER A 2 -27.77 -18.03 8.51
C SER A 2 -26.36 -18.03 7.92
N ILE A 3 -25.34 -18.30 8.74
CA ILE A 3 -23.93 -18.45 8.32
C ILE A 3 -23.79 -19.46 7.17
N LEU A 4 -24.62 -20.50 7.17
CA LEU A 4 -24.64 -21.52 6.12
C LEU A 4 -25.15 -20.97 4.77
N ALA A 5 -26.08 -20.02 4.81
CA ALA A 5 -26.56 -19.35 3.61
C ALA A 5 -25.50 -18.38 3.05
N GLU A 6 -24.78 -17.68 3.92
CA GLU A 6 -23.66 -16.81 3.55
C GLU A 6 -22.50 -17.62 2.93
N PHE A 7 -22.14 -18.76 3.52
CA PHE A 7 -21.11 -19.66 2.99
C PHE A 7 -21.46 -20.16 1.58
N LYS A 8 -22.70 -20.65 1.38
CA LYS A 8 -23.16 -21.11 0.06
C LYS A 8 -23.22 -19.99 -0.98
N ALA A 9 -23.58 -18.77 -0.56
CA ALA A 9 -23.57 -17.61 -1.45
C ALA A 9 -22.14 -17.25 -1.90
N LEU A 10 -21.16 -17.29 -0.98
CA LEU A 10 -19.75 -17.08 -1.30
C LEU A 10 -19.18 -18.16 -2.21
N GLU A 11 -19.53 -19.43 -1.97
CA GLU A 11 -19.13 -20.55 -2.83
C GLU A 11 -19.65 -20.40 -4.27
N ALA A 12 -20.91 -19.99 -4.42
CA ALA A 12 -21.50 -19.71 -5.73
C ALA A 12 -20.82 -18.53 -6.45
N GLN A 13 -20.46 -17.46 -5.72
CA GLN A 13 -19.72 -16.33 -6.28
C GLN A 13 -18.32 -16.74 -6.74
N LEU A 14 -17.62 -17.56 -5.95
CA LEU A 14 -16.31 -18.07 -6.31
C LEU A 14 -16.38 -18.93 -7.59
N ALA A 15 -17.39 -19.80 -7.70
CA ALA A 15 -17.59 -20.61 -8.89
C ALA A 15 -17.85 -19.75 -10.14
N GLU A 16 -18.64 -18.67 -10.02
CA GLU A 16 -18.90 -17.75 -11.13
C GLU A 16 -17.63 -16.99 -11.55
N GLN A 17 -16.83 -16.51 -10.59
CA GLN A 17 -15.56 -15.84 -10.88
C GLN A 17 -14.56 -16.77 -11.58
N LEU A 18 -14.48 -18.04 -11.15
CA LEU A 18 -13.63 -19.04 -11.81
C LEU A 18 -14.08 -19.30 -13.25
N LYS A 19 -15.40 -19.39 -13.48
CA LYS A 19 -15.96 -19.56 -14.83
C LYS A 19 -15.65 -18.36 -15.73
N GLN A 20 -15.73 -17.14 -15.20
CA GLN A 20 -15.34 -15.93 -15.92
C GLN A 20 -13.86 -15.93 -16.29
N LEU A 21 -12.98 -16.34 -15.36
CA LEU A 21 -11.55 -16.47 -15.63
C LEU A 21 -11.26 -17.50 -16.72
N ASP A 22 -11.93 -18.65 -16.71
CA ASP A 22 -11.72 -19.67 -17.73
C ASP A 22 -12.29 -19.26 -19.10
N ALA A 23 -13.36 -18.48 -19.14
CA ALA A 23 -13.83 -17.86 -20.38
C ALA A 23 -12.78 -16.91 -20.95
N LEU A 24 -12.18 -16.05 -20.11
CA LEU A 24 -11.13 -15.12 -20.52
C LEU A 24 -9.85 -15.83 -20.97
N LYS A 25 -9.43 -16.91 -20.29
CA LYS A 25 -8.25 -17.71 -20.71
C LYS A 25 -8.40 -18.32 -22.10
N ASN A 26 -9.63 -18.62 -22.52
CA ASN A 26 -9.91 -19.21 -23.83
C ASN A 26 -10.00 -18.16 -24.95
N ASP A 27 -10.06 -16.88 -24.61
CA ASP A 27 -10.04 -15.78 -25.56
C ASP A 27 -8.69 -15.71 -26.29
N ASP A 28 -8.72 -15.84 -27.62
CA ASP A 28 -7.51 -15.81 -28.46
C ASP A 28 -6.86 -14.41 -28.50
N GLY A 29 -7.63 -13.35 -28.26
CA GLY A 29 -7.11 -11.99 -28.08
C GLY A 29 -6.25 -11.91 -26.81
N LEU A 30 -6.74 -12.42 -25.68
CA LEU A 30 -5.98 -12.45 -24.43
C LEU A 30 -4.70 -13.27 -24.57
N LYS A 31 -4.75 -14.45 -25.23
CA LYS A 31 -3.56 -15.27 -25.47
C LYS A 31 -2.50 -14.51 -26.28
N ARG A 32 -2.91 -13.78 -27.32
CA ARG A 32 -2.00 -12.96 -28.14
C ARG A 32 -1.38 -11.81 -27.35
N GLU A 33 -2.15 -11.15 -26.49
CA GLU A 33 -1.63 -10.09 -25.62
C GLU A 33 -0.59 -10.63 -24.63
N ILE A 34 -0.88 -11.76 -23.98
CA ILE A 34 0.05 -12.44 -23.06
C ILE A 34 1.33 -12.84 -23.80
N GLU A 35 1.21 -13.41 -25.00
CA GLU A 35 2.36 -13.82 -25.81
C GLU A 35 3.23 -12.61 -26.20
N PHE A 36 2.61 -11.53 -26.65
CA PHE A 36 3.29 -10.28 -26.97
C PHE A 36 4.01 -9.70 -25.76
N GLU A 37 3.33 -9.58 -24.61
CA GLU A 37 3.92 -9.08 -23.37
C GLU A 37 5.10 -9.94 -22.93
N SER A 38 4.96 -11.26 -22.98
CA SER A 38 6.01 -12.21 -22.59
C SER A 38 7.24 -12.07 -23.48
N LYS A 39 7.05 -12.01 -24.80
CA LYS A 39 8.13 -11.80 -25.77
C LYS A 39 8.83 -10.45 -25.56
N LEU A 40 8.05 -9.38 -25.34
CA LEU A 40 8.60 -8.06 -25.06
C LEU A 40 9.43 -8.07 -23.78
N ARG A 41 8.92 -8.62 -22.68
CA ARG A 41 9.66 -8.71 -21.41
C ARG A 41 10.96 -9.49 -21.53
N ASN A 42 10.94 -10.61 -22.26
CA ASN A 42 12.14 -11.40 -22.53
C ASN A 42 13.17 -10.62 -23.35
N LEU A 43 12.74 -9.93 -24.40
CA LEU A 43 13.61 -9.08 -25.21
C LEU A 43 14.22 -7.94 -24.38
N LEU A 44 13.43 -7.30 -23.52
CA LEU A 44 13.92 -6.26 -22.62
C LEU A 44 14.95 -6.80 -21.63
N ALA A 45 14.72 -7.99 -21.07
CA ALA A 45 15.65 -8.63 -20.15
C ALA A 45 16.96 -9.03 -20.84
N GLU A 46 16.91 -9.58 -22.06
CA GLU A 46 18.08 -10.02 -22.82
C GLU A 46 19.04 -8.86 -23.13
N TYR A 47 18.49 -7.70 -23.49
CA TYR A 47 19.27 -6.52 -23.87
C TYR A 47 19.45 -5.50 -22.74
N GLY A 48 18.90 -5.77 -21.55
CA GLY A 48 18.97 -4.87 -20.40
C GLY A 48 18.19 -3.57 -20.57
N PHE A 49 17.22 -3.53 -21.50
CA PHE A 49 16.39 -2.36 -21.72
C PHE A 49 15.21 -2.30 -20.74
N SER A 50 14.79 -1.08 -20.43
CA SER A 50 13.65 -0.73 -19.61
C SER A 50 12.52 -0.18 -20.48
N LEU A 51 11.29 -0.21 -19.97
CA LEU A 51 10.13 0.40 -20.66
C LEU A 51 10.35 1.89 -20.98
N ARG A 52 11.19 2.59 -20.21
CA ARG A 52 11.58 3.97 -20.51
C ARG A 52 12.37 4.06 -21.81
N GLU A 53 13.32 3.16 -22.02
CA GLU A 53 14.13 3.12 -23.25
C GLU A 53 13.28 2.72 -24.46
N VAL A 54 12.34 1.78 -24.29
CA VAL A 54 11.34 1.48 -25.33
C VAL A 54 10.55 2.72 -25.74
N LYS A 55 10.08 3.51 -24.76
CA LYS A 55 9.38 4.76 -25.03
C LYS A 55 10.27 5.76 -25.78
N LEU A 56 11.54 5.87 -25.42
CA LEU A 56 12.49 6.76 -26.11
C LEU A 56 12.77 6.32 -27.55
N ILE A 57 12.79 5.01 -27.82
CA ILE A 57 12.98 4.46 -29.17
C ILE A 57 11.73 4.71 -30.04
N LEU A 58 10.54 4.46 -29.50
CA LEU A 58 9.28 4.58 -30.24
C LEU A 58 8.82 6.04 -30.40
N ASP A 59 9.09 6.88 -29.41
CA ASP A 59 8.73 8.30 -29.42
C ASP A 59 9.88 9.17 -28.91
N PRO A 60 10.92 9.40 -29.74
CA PRO A 60 12.09 10.18 -29.37
C PRO A 60 11.79 11.67 -29.19
N HIS A 61 10.63 12.14 -29.65
CA HIS A 61 10.23 13.55 -29.61
C HIS A 61 9.22 13.86 -28.51
N THR A 62 8.72 12.87 -27.77
CA THR A 62 8.05 13.13 -26.49
C THR A 62 9.01 13.87 -25.59
N LYS A 63 8.85 15.20 -25.54
CA LYS A 63 9.34 16.02 -24.43
C LYS A 63 9.03 15.23 -23.19
N ALA A 64 10.07 14.85 -22.43
CA ALA A 64 9.90 14.35 -21.09
C ALA A 64 8.90 15.30 -20.44
N GLU A 65 7.68 14.82 -20.18
CA GLU A 65 6.83 15.46 -19.20
C GLU A 65 7.69 15.43 -17.95
N ARG A 66 8.42 16.53 -17.73
CA ARG A 66 8.93 16.85 -16.42
C ARG A 66 7.67 16.85 -15.60
N ALA A 67 7.43 15.74 -14.90
CA ALA A 67 6.49 15.71 -13.81
C ALA A 67 6.79 17.00 -13.05
N ALA A 68 5.83 17.92 -13.05
CA ALA A 68 5.98 19.17 -12.32
C ALA A 68 6.50 18.76 -10.94
N PRO A 69 7.59 19.37 -10.44
CA PRO A 69 8.19 18.93 -9.20
C PRO A 69 7.06 18.85 -8.19
N VAL A 70 6.72 17.62 -7.77
CA VAL A 70 5.70 17.40 -6.76
C VAL A 70 6.22 18.22 -5.60
N ALA A 71 5.56 19.35 -5.31
CA ALA A 71 5.96 20.23 -4.24
C ALA A 71 6.21 19.33 -3.04
N GLN A 72 7.48 19.21 -2.64
CA GLN A 72 7.85 18.36 -1.51
C GLN A 72 7.05 18.94 -0.36
N LYS A 73 5.95 18.27 0.02
CA LYS A 73 5.17 18.65 1.19
C LYS A 73 6.17 18.67 2.32
N GLN A 74 6.57 19.87 2.74
CA GLN A 74 7.40 20.06 3.92
C GLN A 74 6.73 19.25 5.03
N ARG A 75 7.42 18.19 5.44
CA ARG A 75 6.91 17.26 6.45
C ARG A 75 6.69 18.10 7.69
N ARG A 76 5.42 18.31 8.07
CA ARG A 76 5.06 19.07 9.27
C ARG A 76 5.92 18.60 10.43
N GLU A 77 6.62 19.52 11.07
CA GLU A 77 7.42 19.22 12.25
C GLU A 77 6.51 18.57 13.30
N ARG A 78 7.00 17.48 13.90
CA ARG A 78 6.22 16.73 14.88
C ARG A 78 6.10 17.56 16.15
N GLN A 79 4.87 17.90 16.52
CA GLN A 79 4.56 18.59 17.76
C GLN A 79 4.98 17.71 18.96
N ILE A 80 5.53 18.36 20.00
CA ILE A 80 5.85 17.71 21.27
C ILE A 80 4.52 17.46 21.99
N LYS A 81 4.25 16.20 22.33
CA LYS A 81 3.12 15.78 23.15
C LYS A 81 3.59 15.56 24.59
N GLN A 82 2.94 16.21 25.55
CA GLN A 82 3.22 16.03 26.97
C GLN A 82 2.18 15.06 27.56
N TYR A 83 2.63 14.00 28.22
CA TYR A 83 1.76 13.04 28.90
C TYR A 83 2.02 13.10 30.39
N LYS A 84 0.96 13.19 31.19
CA LYS A 84 1.05 13.17 32.65
C LYS A 84 0.34 11.95 33.21
N ASN A 85 1.11 11.04 33.82
CA ASN A 85 0.55 9.84 34.42
C ASN A 85 -0.10 10.18 35.78
N PRO A 86 -1.42 9.93 35.96
CA PRO A 86 -2.13 10.24 37.21
C PRO A 86 -1.77 9.30 38.37
N HIS A 87 -1.15 8.14 38.10
CA HIS A 87 -0.85 7.13 39.12
C HIS A 87 0.47 7.38 39.85
N ASN A 88 1.48 7.92 39.17
CA ASN A 88 2.80 8.20 39.74
C ASN A 88 3.21 9.68 39.66
N GLY A 89 2.42 10.51 38.96
CA GLY A 89 2.69 11.94 38.78
C GLY A 89 3.82 12.25 37.79
N GLU A 90 4.40 11.26 37.12
CA GLU A 90 5.46 11.45 36.15
C GLU A 90 4.94 12.14 34.87
N ILE A 91 5.75 13.02 34.32
CA ILE A 91 5.44 13.77 33.10
C ILE A 91 6.50 13.45 32.04
N ILE A 92 6.06 13.11 30.83
CA ILE A 92 6.96 12.83 29.71
C ILE A 92 6.59 13.68 28.50
N GLU A 93 7.60 14.17 27.79
CA GLU A 93 7.45 14.96 26.58
C GLU A 93 8.04 14.18 25.40
N THR A 94 7.24 13.95 24.36
CA THR A 94 7.70 13.21 23.19
C THR A 94 7.10 13.74 21.89
N LYS A 95 7.95 13.83 20.86
CA LYS A 95 7.54 14.17 19.49
C LYS A 95 6.90 12.98 18.75
N GLY A 96 6.64 11.86 19.43
CA GLY A 96 6.01 10.66 18.85
C GLY A 96 5.99 9.44 19.77
N GLY A 97 5.59 8.27 19.26
CA GLY A 97 5.45 7.05 20.08
C GLY A 97 6.77 6.37 20.51
N ASN A 98 7.94 6.89 20.11
CA ASN A 98 9.23 6.25 20.42
C ASN A 98 9.84 6.75 21.74
N HIS A 99 9.11 6.62 22.84
CA HIS A 99 9.58 6.96 24.19
C HIS A 99 9.43 5.74 25.10
N LYS A 100 10.49 5.38 25.85
CA LYS A 100 10.51 4.15 26.67
C LYS A 100 9.39 4.13 27.72
N LEU A 101 9.28 5.19 28.54
CA LEU A 101 8.21 5.33 29.54
C LEU A 101 6.81 5.36 28.92
N LEU A 102 6.59 6.05 27.78
CA LEU A 102 5.29 6.03 27.11
C LEU A 102 4.89 4.61 26.67
N LYS A 103 5.84 3.83 26.15
CA LYS A 103 5.60 2.42 25.77
C LYS A 103 5.28 1.57 26.98
N GLU A 104 5.98 1.79 28.09
CA GLU A 104 5.74 1.10 29.35
C GLU A 104 4.37 1.43 29.93
N TRP A 105 3.97 2.70 29.95
CA TRP A 105 2.62 3.09 30.35
C TRP A 105 1.57 2.48 29.42
N LYS A 106 1.77 2.52 28.10
CA LYS A 106 0.84 1.90 27.13
C LYS A 106 0.74 0.39 27.34
N SER A 107 1.81 -0.26 27.80
CA SER A 107 1.82 -1.69 28.15
C SER A 107 1.11 -1.98 29.47
N GLN A 108 1.18 -1.09 30.46
CA GLN A 108 0.60 -1.29 31.80
C GLN A 108 -0.87 -0.88 31.87
N TYR A 109 -1.25 0.25 31.24
CA TYR A 109 -2.58 0.87 31.37
C TYR A 109 -3.40 0.82 30.07
N GLY A 110 -2.81 0.35 28.97
CA GLY A 110 -3.42 0.32 27.65
C GLY A 110 -3.18 1.60 26.85
N ALA A 111 -3.19 1.48 25.52
CA ALA A 111 -2.86 2.59 24.61
C ALA A 111 -3.89 3.73 24.69
N ASP A 112 -5.18 3.41 24.75
CA ASP A 112 -6.27 4.38 24.77
C ASP A 112 -6.31 5.19 26.07
N THR A 113 -6.09 4.51 27.21
CA THR A 113 -6.01 5.14 28.53
C THR A 113 -4.87 6.14 28.57
N VAL A 114 -3.68 5.76 28.10
CA VAL A 114 -2.50 6.64 28.08
C VAL A 114 -2.66 7.78 27.09
N GLU A 115 -3.41 7.59 26.00
CA GLU A 115 -3.75 8.68 25.08
C GLU A 115 -4.67 9.73 25.71
N SER A 116 -5.50 9.36 26.69
CA SER A 116 -6.30 10.32 27.46
C SER A 116 -5.48 11.16 28.47
N TRP A 117 -4.22 10.80 28.73
CA TRP A 117 -3.32 11.52 29.64
C TRP A 117 -2.49 12.60 28.94
N LEU A 118 -2.76 12.81 27.65
CA LEU A 118 -2.18 13.90 26.88
C LEU A 118 -2.65 15.23 27.46
N GLN A 119 -1.71 16.08 27.86
CA GLN A 119 -1.97 17.47 28.24
C GLN A 119 -1.82 18.41 27.04
#